data_AF-A0A8T4Q7S6-F1
#
_entry.id   AF-A0A8T4Q7S6-F1
#
_cell.length_a   1.000
_cell.length_b   1.000
_cell.length_c   1.000
_cell.angle_alpha   90.00
_cell.angle_beta   90.00
_cell.angle_gamma   90.00
#
_symmetry.space_group_name_H-M   'P 1'
#
loop_
_entity.id
_entity.type
_entity.pdbx_description
1 polymer ?
#
loop_
_entity_poly.entity_id
_entity_poly.type
_entity_poly.pdbx_seq_one_letter_code
_entity_poly.pdbx_strand_id
1 'polypeptide(L)'
;MVEIATGDNMVPLALMQNRIANISISPSTLRGQPKGSVKIAIDFLQNMNLQELTNIKSEVEFISWLDSKTHSLMELLPSKSWGMARKSLNIFLFQVVHDIFLSDKNNLRNLIPYLELTLDNPNAKKLMNKAKEEGIKLNWSNINNLQRENSDSIQIFARKLAKEQYTCDRCYLDLYFWRV
;
A
#
# COMPACT_ATOMS: atom_id res chain seq x y z
N MET A 1 -8.17 -10.16 42.11
CA MET A 1 -7.09 -10.03 41.12
C MET A 1 -7.23 -11.21 40.18
N VAL A 2 -7.66 -10.98 38.95
CA VAL A 2 -7.78 -12.03 37.94
C VAL A 2 -6.45 -12.06 37.21
N GLU A 3 -5.67 -13.13 37.42
CA GLU A 3 -4.57 -13.48 36.53
C GLU A 3 -5.16 -13.75 35.15
N ILE A 4 -4.97 -12.81 34.23
CA ILE A 4 -5.26 -13.04 32.82
C ILE A 4 -4.10 -13.88 32.31
N ALA A 5 -4.37 -15.16 32.05
CA ALA A 5 -3.44 -16.12 31.49
C ALA A 5 -2.74 -15.53 30.25
N THR A 6 -1.46 -15.20 30.40
CA THR A 6 -0.56 -14.86 29.31
C THR A 6 -0.02 -16.15 28.71
N GLY A 7 -0.68 -16.68 27.68
CA GLY A 7 -0.20 -17.84 26.92
C GLY A 7 -1.31 -18.48 26.09
N ASP A 8 -1.06 -18.67 24.80
CA ASP A 8 -1.81 -19.54 23.86
C ASP A 8 -3.16 -19.12 23.25
N ASN A 9 -3.69 -17.91 23.50
CA ASN A 9 -4.88 -17.41 22.78
C ASN A 9 -4.61 -16.29 21.75
N MET A 10 -3.35 -16.08 21.35
CA MET A 10 -3.06 -15.17 20.24
C MET A 10 -3.23 -15.88 18.90
N VAL A 11 -4.05 -15.30 18.02
CA VAL A 11 -4.15 -15.76 16.64
C VAL A 11 -2.74 -15.76 16.03
N PRO A 12 -2.25 -16.88 15.45
CA PRO A 12 -0.95 -16.92 14.81
C PRO A 12 -0.79 -15.76 13.82
N LEU A 13 0.28 -14.97 13.94
CA LEU A 13 0.52 -13.80 13.10
C LEU A 13 0.49 -14.14 11.60
N ALA A 14 0.94 -15.34 11.24
CA ALA A 14 0.83 -15.87 9.88
C ALA A 14 -0.62 -15.98 9.40
N LEU A 15 -1.56 -16.41 10.25
CA LEU A 15 -2.99 -16.45 9.91
C LEU A 15 -3.58 -15.04 9.75
N MET A 16 -3.12 -14.07 10.55
CA MET A 16 -3.53 -12.66 10.38
C MET A 16 -3.01 -12.06 9.08
N GLN A 17 -1.72 -12.25 8.77
CA GLN A 17 -1.15 -11.85 7.49
C GLN A 17 -1.87 -12.51 6.30
N ASN A 18 -2.18 -13.80 6.42
CA ASN A 18 -2.94 -14.52 5.40
C ASN A 18 -4.32 -13.94 5.18
N ARG A 19 -5.04 -13.64 6.26
CA ARG A 19 -6.35 -12.99 6.19
C ARG A 19 -6.24 -11.62 5.53
N ILE A 20 -5.27 -10.80 5.93
CA ILE A 20 -5.08 -9.46 5.36
C ILE A 20 -4.77 -9.54 3.86
N ALA A 21 -3.86 -10.41 3.42
CA ALA A 21 -3.57 -10.60 2.00
C ALA A 21 -4.82 -10.94 1.19
N ASN A 22 -5.68 -11.84 1.71
CA ASN A 22 -6.92 -12.24 1.04
C ASN A 22 -7.97 -11.11 0.97
N ILE A 23 -8.08 -10.25 1.98
CA ILE A 23 -9.05 -9.13 1.94
C ILE A 23 -8.52 -7.93 1.16
N SER A 24 -7.20 -7.73 1.11
CA SER A 24 -6.56 -6.64 0.37
C SER A 24 -6.65 -6.85 -1.15
N ILE A 25 -6.48 -8.09 -1.60
CA ILE A 25 -6.42 -8.40 -3.04
C ILE A 25 -7.64 -9.21 -3.45
N SER A 26 -8.47 -8.62 -4.30
CA SER A 26 -9.62 -9.27 -4.90
C SER A 26 -9.62 -9.09 -6.43
N PRO A 27 -10.52 -9.77 -7.17
CA PRO A 27 -10.69 -9.52 -8.60
C PRO A 27 -10.99 -8.05 -8.95
N SER A 28 -11.59 -7.28 -8.03
CA SER A 28 -11.82 -5.85 -8.25
C SER A 28 -10.54 -5.01 -8.09
N THR A 29 -9.64 -5.43 -7.19
CA THR A 29 -8.32 -4.80 -6.97
C THR A 29 -7.45 -4.89 -8.22
N LEU A 30 -7.41 -6.08 -8.84
CA LEU A 30 -6.61 -6.41 -10.02
C LEU A 30 -7.47 -6.60 -11.28
N ARG A 31 -8.47 -5.73 -11.45
CA ARG A 31 -9.39 -5.80 -12.58
C ARG A 31 -8.62 -5.69 -13.91
N GLY A 32 -8.97 -6.56 -14.86
CA GLY A 32 -8.36 -6.58 -16.19
C GLY A 32 -6.98 -7.23 -16.23
N GLN A 33 -6.54 -7.87 -15.15
CA GLN A 33 -5.32 -8.66 -15.14
C GLN A 33 -5.56 -10.10 -15.62
N PRO A 34 -4.54 -10.77 -16.20
CA PRO A 34 -4.65 -12.16 -16.61
C PRO A 34 -5.07 -13.10 -15.47
N LYS A 35 -5.71 -14.22 -15.81
CA LYS A 35 -6.12 -15.25 -14.85
C LYS A 35 -4.91 -15.70 -14.02
N GLY A 36 -5.10 -15.83 -12.71
CA GLY A 36 -4.04 -16.21 -11.77
C GLY A 36 -3.35 -15.04 -11.09
N SER A 37 -3.46 -13.81 -11.61
CA SER A 37 -2.80 -12.63 -11.02
C SER A 37 -3.21 -12.38 -9.55
N VAL A 38 -4.48 -12.57 -9.22
CA VAL A 38 -4.99 -12.46 -7.83
C VAL A 38 -4.30 -13.46 -6.92
N LYS A 39 -4.25 -14.74 -7.31
CA LYS A 39 -3.60 -15.78 -6.52
C LYS A 39 -2.11 -15.49 -6.34
N ILE A 40 -1.41 -15.11 -7.40
CA ILE A 40 0.02 -14.77 -7.36
C ILE A 40 0.28 -13.62 -6.38
N ALA A 41 -0.51 -12.55 -6.45
CA ALA A 41 -0.36 -11.41 -5.55
C ALA A 41 -0.67 -11.79 -4.09
N ILE A 42 -1.73 -12.57 -3.84
CA ILE A 42 -2.04 -13.06 -2.48
C ILE A 42 -0.88 -13.93 -1.96
N ASP A 43 -0.45 -14.94 -2.71
CA ASP A 43 0.63 -15.85 -2.31
C ASP A 43 1.92 -15.06 -2.00
N PHE A 44 2.27 -14.07 -2.81
CA PHE A 44 3.42 -13.21 -2.56
C PHE A 44 3.30 -12.45 -1.24
N LEU A 45 2.16 -11.80 -1.00
CA LEU A 45 1.93 -11.01 0.21
C LEU A 45 1.85 -11.86 1.48
N GLN A 46 1.34 -13.09 1.37
CA GLN A 46 1.30 -14.06 2.48
C GLN A 46 2.69 -14.50 2.94
N ASN A 47 3.65 -14.58 2.00
CA ASN A 47 5.01 -15.04 2.28
C ASN A 47 6.01 -13.88 2.51
N MET A 48 5.55 -12.63 2.49
CA MET A 48 6.42 -11.49 2.71
C MET A 48 6.89 -11.42 4.17
N ASN A 49 8.20 -11.28 4.37
CA ASN A 49 8.77 -11.14 5.72
C ASN A 49 8.55 -9.73 6.28
N LEU A 50 7.51 -9.55 7.11
CA LEU A 50 7.20 -8.26 7.73
C LEU A 50 8.25 -7.79 8.75
N GLN A 51 9.14 -8.66 9.24
CA GLN A 51 10.20 -8.23 10.16
C GLN A 51 11.25 -7.33 9.49
N GLU A 52 11.36 -7.39 8.15
CA GLU A 52 12.23 -6.49 7.39
C GLU A 52 11.84 -5.01 7.59
N LEU A 53 10.57 -4.75 7.88
CA LEU A 53 10.03 -3.41 8.10
C LEU A 53 10.34 -2.84 9.49
N THR A 54 10.65 -3.68 10.48
CA THR A 54 10.87 -3.24 11.88
C THR A 54 12.09 -2.34 12.03
N ASN A 55 13.09 -2.50 11.16
CA ASN A 55 14.35 -1.77 11.25
C ASN A 55 14.41 -0.52 10.36
N ILE A 56 13.35 -0.22 9.61
CA ILE A 56 13.30 0.93 8.71
C ILE A 56 13.13 2.21 9.53
N LYS A 57 14.09 3.13 9.40
CA LYS A 57 14.18 4.37 10.21
C LYS A 57 13.96 5.64 9.40
N SER A 58 13.88 5.52 8.08
CA SER A 58 13.69 6.66 7.19
C SER A 58 12.77 6.33 6.04
N GLU A 59 12.20 7.39 5.45
CA GLU A 59 11.40 7.23 4.24
C GLU A 59 12.23 6.68 3.08
N VAL A 60 13.49 7.08 2.94
CA VAL A 60 14.36 6.61 1.85
C VAL A 60 14.56 5.09 1.94
N GLU A 61 14.80 4.57 3.14
CA GLU A 61 14.87 3.12 3.38
C GLU A 61 13.54 2.42 3.08
N PHE A 62 12.41 3.01 3.50
CA PHE A 62 11.08 2.48 3.20
C PHE A 62 10.82 2.39 1.70
N ILE A 63 11.10 3.46 0.96
CA ILE A 63 10.88 3.52 -0.49
C ILE A 63 11.79 2.53 -1.22
N SER A 64 13.05 2.42 -0.80
CA SER A 64 13.97 1.43 -1.37
C SER A 64 13.48 -0.02 -1.15
N TRP A 65 13.01 -0.32 0.06
CA TRP A 65 12.40 -1.62 0.38
C TRP A 65 11.13 -1.86 -0.47
N LEU A 66 10.26 -0.87 -0.57
CA LEU A 66 9.00 -0.96 -1.31
C LEU A 66 9.27 -1.15 -2.81
N ASP A 67 10.26 -0.47 -3.38
CA ASP A 67 10.70 -0.63 -4.77
C ASP A 67 11.20 -2.04 -5.05
N SER A 68 12.02 -2.59 -4.14
CA SER A 68 12.50 -3.98 -4.24
C SER A 68 11.32 -4.97 -4.26
N LYS A 69 10.38 -4.85 -3.32
CA LYS A 69 9.19 -5.72 -3.29
C LYS A 69 8.28 -5.51 -4.49
N THR A 70 8.17 -4.27 -4.98
CA THR A 70 7.40 -3.94 -6.19
C THR A 70 7.98 -4.67 -7.39
N HIS A 71 9.30 -4.65 -7.56
CA HIS A 71 9.97 -5.36 -8.64
C HIS A 71 9.79 -6.88 -8.51
N SER A 72 9.98 -7.45 -7.30
CA SER A 72 9.77 -8.89 -7.09
C SER A 72 8.34 -9.34 -7.44
N LEU A 73 7.31 -8.60 -7.01
CA LEU A 73 5.93 -8.94 -7.34
C LEU A 73 5.63 -8.72 -8.84
N MET A 74 6.14 -7.63 -9.42
CA MET A 74 6.01 -7.36 -10.85
C MET A 74 6.55 -8.52 -11.69
N GLU A 75 7.69 -9.10 -11.31
CA GLU A 75 8.28 -10.24 -12.01
C GLU A 75 7.46 -11.54 -11.87
N LEU A 76 6.62 -11.66 -10.86
CA LEU A 76 5.73 -12.82 -10.72
C LEU A 76 4.42 -12.63 -11.46
N LEU A 77 3.96 -11.39 -11.66
CA LEU A 77 2.70 -11.10 -12.32
C LEU A 77 2.78 -11.37 -13.83
N PRO A 78 1.76 -12.01 -14.44
CA PRO A 78 1.77 -12.29 -15.88
C PRO A 78 1.84 -11.05 -16.76
N SER A 79 1.28 -9.93 -16.30
CA SER A 79 1.30 -8.65 -17.03
C SER A 79 2.61 -7.88 -16.90
N LYS A 80 3.47 -8.25 -15.95
CA LYS A 80 4.67 -7.49 -15.56
C LYS A 80 4.38 -6.01 -15.28
N SER A 81 3.17 -5.69 -14.84
CA SER A 81 2.76 -4.30 -14.60
C SER A 81 3.30 -3.78 -13.27
N TRP A 82 4.21 -2.79 -13.34
CA TRP A 82 4.76 -2.11 -12.16
C TRP A 82 3.66 -1.50 -11.30
N GLY A 83 2.71 -0.80 -11.91
CA GLY A 83 1.62 -0.15 -11.17
C GLY A 83 0.71 -1.13 -10.45
N MET A 84 0.42 -2.30 -11.03
CA MET A 84 -0.36 -3.34 -10.35
C MET A 84 0.37 -3.94 -9.15
N ALA A 85 1.67 -4.18 -9.29
CA ALA A 85 2.49 -4.62 -8.16
C ALA A 85 2.51 -3.55 -7.05
N ARG A 86 2.77 -2.29 -7.39
CA ARG A 86 2.84 -1.18 -6.41
C ARG A 86 1.50 -0.97 -5.71
N LYS A 87 0.39 -0.95 -6.46
CA LYS A 87 -0.96 -0.85 -5.90
C LYS A 87 -1.24 -1.98 -4.92
N SER A 88 -0.89 -3.23 -5.26
CA SER A 88 -1.14 -4.39 -4.40
C SER A 88 -0.40 -4.27 -3.08
N LEU A 89 0.87 -3.85 -3.11
CA LEU A 89 1.67 -3.60 -1.92
C LEU A 89 1.09 -2.45 -1.08
N ASN A 90 0.72 -1.33 -1.70
CA ASN A 90 0.18 -0.17 -0.98
C ASN A 90 -1.13 -0.51 -0.25
N ILE A 91 -2.05 -1.25 -0.89
CA ILE A 91 -3.29 -1.71 -0.23
C ILE A 91 -2.97 -2.64 0.93
N PHE A 92 -2.08 -3.61 0.72
CA PHE A 92 -1.72 -4.57 1.75
C PHE A 92 -1.04 -3.90 2.95
N LEU A 93 -0.03 -3.06 2.71
CA LEU A 93 0.70 -2.37 3.76
C LEU A 93 -0.19 -1.42 4.56
N PHE A 94 -1.12 -0.72 3.89
CA PHE A 94 -2.11 0.10 4.57
C PHE A 94 -2.93 -0.73 5.57
N GLN A 95 -3.36 -1.95 5.20
CA GLN A 95 -4.08 -2.82 6.14
C GLN A 95 -3.17 -3.37 7.25
N VAL A 96 -1.96 -3.80 6.90
CA VAL A 96 -1.00 -4.38 7.86
C VAL A 96 -0.59 -3.40 8.96
N VAL A 97 -0.31 -2.13 8.63
CA VAL A 97 0.11 -1.16 9.66
C VAL A 97 -1.04 -0.81 10.62
N HIS A 98 -2.29 -1.02 10.21
CA HIS A 98 -3.49 -0.76 11.02
C HIS A 98 -3.99 -2.00 11.78
N ASP A 99 -3.56 -3.20 11.41
CA ASP A 99 -3.87 -4.41 12.18
C ASP A 99 -3.12 -4.40 13.51
N ILE A 100 -3.85 -4.52 14.62
CA ILE A 100 -3.29 -4.40 15.97
C ILE A 100 -2.20 -5.45 16.21
N PHE A 101 -2.43 -6.71 15.81
CA PHE A 101 -1.51 -7.79 16.13
C PHE A 101 -0.22 -7.72 15.28
N LEU A 102 -0.34 -7.49 13.98
CA LEU A 102 0.83 -7.39 13.10
C LEU A 102 1.62 -6.11 13.36
N SER A 103 0.92 -4.99 13.60
CA SER A 103 1.55 -3.70 13.80
C SER A 103 2.26 -3.62 15.14
N ASP A 104 1.67 -4.14 16.23
CA ASP A 104 2.30 -4.14 17.55
C ASP A 104 3.53 -5.06 17.58
N LYS A 105 3.44 -6.25 16.97
CA LYS A 105 4.58 -7.19 16.96
C LYS A 105 5.80 -6.63 16.23
N ASN A 106 5.58 -5.93 15.11
CA ASN A 106 6.66 -5.50 14.21
C ASN A 106 6.91 -3.98 14.27
N ASN A 107 6.25 -3.26 15.18
CA ASN A 107 6.34 -1.80 15.35
C ASN A 107 6.01 -1.00 14.07
N LEU A 108 4.99 -1.42 13.32
CA LEU A 108 4.74 -0.94 11.96
C LEU A 108 4.04 0.41 11.87
N ARG A 109 3.40 0.89 12.95
CA ARG A 109 2.72 2.20 12.96
C ARG A 109 3.66 3.36 12.64
N ASN A 110 4.95 3.24 12.95
CA ASN A 110 5.94 4.27 12.62
C ASN A 110 6.14 4.47 11.12
N LEU A 111 5.67 3.54 10.28
CA LEU A 111 5.76 3.63 8.83
C LEU A 111 4.60 4.41 8.19
N ILE A 112 3.55 4.75 8.94
CA ILE A 112 2.38 5.49 8.43
C ILE A 112 2.79 6.76 7.65
N PRO A 113 3.72 7.61 8.13
CA PRO A 113 4.15 8.80 7.37
C PRO A 113 4.83 8.48 6.03
N TYR A 114 5.36 7.26 5.89
CA TYR A 114 6.09 6.81 4.71
C TYR A 114 5.19 6.09 3.71
N LEU A 115 4.04 5.56 4.16
CA LEU A 115 3.10 4.88 3.29
C LEU A 115 2.63 5.78 2.15
N GLU A 116 2.59 5.17 0.96
CA GLU A 116 2.05 5.79 -0.23
C GLU A 116 0.53 5.79 -0.25
N LEU A 117 -0.04 6.79 -0.93
CA LEU A 117 -1.42 6.69 -1.37
C LEU A 117 -1.53 5.56 -2.38
N THR A 118 -2.53 4.69 -2.20
CA THR A 118 -2.87 3.68 -3.20
C THR A 118 -3.35 4.37 -4.47
N LEU A 119 -2.55 4.32 -5.54
CA LEU A 119 -2.96 4.87 -6.83
C LEU A 119 -3.86 3.89 -7.57
N ASP A 120 -5.10 4.33 -7.77
CA ASP A 120 -6.09 3.73 -8.65
C ASP A 120 -6.83 4.82 -9.42
N ASN A 121 -7.79 4.44 -10.27
CA ASN A 121 -8.49 5.42 -11.09
C ASN A 121 -9.21 6.52 -10.27
N PRO A 122 -9.99 6.19 -9.21
CA PRO A 122 -10.57 7.20 -8.32
C PRO A 122 -9.54 8.15 -7.71
N ASN A 123 -8.51 7.63 -7.03
CA ASN A 123 -7.55 8.47 -6.33
C ASN A 123 -6.73 9.32 -7.29
N ALA A 124 -6.25 8.72 -8.38
CA ALA A 124 -5.47 9.45 -9.37
C ALA A 124 -6.30 10.56 -10.01
N LYS A 125 -7.57 10.31 -10.40
CA LYS A 125 -8.44 11.35 -10.97
C LYS A 125 -8.62 12.54 -10.02
N LYS A 126 -8.86 12.28 -8.73
CA LYS A 126 -9.01 13.36 -7.74
C LYS A 126 -7.72 14.16 -7.56
N LEU A 127 -6.56 13.49 -7.50
CA LEU A 127 -5.27 14.17 -7.48
C LEU A 127 -5.02 14.99 -8.75
N MET A 128 -5.34 14.45 -9.94
CA MET A 128 -5.13 15.16 -11.19
C MET A 128 -5.96 16.44 -11.24
N ASN A 129 -7.21 16.39 -10.77
CA ASN A 129 -8.07 17.58 -10.68
C ASN A 129 -7.50 18.61 -9.70
N LYS A 130 -7.06 18.17 -8.51
CA LYS A 130 -6.44 19.04 -7.50
C LYS A 130 -5.14 19.66 -8.00
N ALA A 131 -4.29 18.89 -8.66
CA ALA A 131 -3.05 19.39 -9.25
C ALA A 131 -3.35 20.44 -10.33
N LYS A 132 -4.35 20.20 -11.18
CA LYS A 132 -4.79 21.14 -12.21
C LYS A 132 -5.31 22.46 -11.62
N GLU A 133 -6.04 22.42 -10.51
CA GLU A 133 -6.49 23.61 -9.77
C GLU A 133 -5.30 24.47 -9.31
N GLU A 134 -4.16 23.84 -9.00
CA GLU A 134 -2.91 24.51 -8.60
C GLU A 134 -1.95 24.80 -9.78
N GLY A 135 -2.36 24.55 -11.03
CA GLY A 135 -1.50 24.72 -12.20
C GLY A 135 -0.35 23.71 -12.30
N ILE A 136 -0.39 22.62 -11.53
CA ILE A 136 0.61 21.56 -11.52
C ILE A 136 0.22 20.48 -12.55
N LYS A 137 1.16 20.12 -13.42
CA LYS A 137 0.98 19.05 -14.39
C LYS A 137 1.52 17.74 -13.83
N LEU A 138 0.63 16.77 -13.64
CA LEU A 138 0.97 15.39 -13.28
C LEU A 138 0.65 14.45 -14.45
N ASN A 139 1.44 13.38 -14.58
CA ASN A 139 1.27 12.39 -15.64
C ASN A 139 0.59 11.13 -15.07
N TRP A 140 -0.69 10.98 -15.38
CA TRP A 140 -1.44 9.75 -15.10
C TRP A 140 -2.17 9.31 -16.37
N SER A 141 -2.01 8.05 -16.75
CA SER A 141 -2.78 7.43 -17.83
C SER A 141 -3.74 6.40 -17.24
N ASN A 142 -3.19 5.33 -16.69
CA ASN A 142 -3.90 4.29 -15.94
C ASN A 142 -2.88 3.50 -15.12
N ILE A 143 -3.38 2.65 -14.23
CA ILE A 143 -2.54 1.87 -13.34
C ILE A 143 -1.67 0.82 -14.07
N ASN A 144 -2.10 0.28 -15.21
CA ASN A 144 -1.31 -0.73 -15.94
C ASN A 144 -0.02 -0.14 -16.50
N ASN A 145 -0.08 1.11 -16.94
CA ASN A 145 1.02 1.84 -17.58
C ASN A 145 1.77 2.76 -16.61
N LEU A 146 1.43 2.74 -15.32
CA LEU A 146 2.10 3.55 -14.31
C LEU A 146 3.57 3.13 -14.21
N GLN A 147 4.46 4.13 -14.29
CA GLN A 147 5.90 3.99 -14.10
C GLN A 147 6.31 4.68 -12.80
N ARG A 148 7.49 4.31 -12.30
CA ARG A 148 8.04 4.81 -11.03
C ARG A 148 8.10 6.34 -10.99
N GLU A 149 8.63 6.97 -12.02
CA GLU A 149 8.86 8.42 -12.07
C GLU A 149 7.54 9.21 -12.03
N ASN A 150 6.52 8.69 -12.70
CA ASN A 150 5.17 9.25 -12.67
C ASN A 150 4.53 9.06 -11.29
N SER A 151 4.69 7.87 -10.68
CA SER A 151 4.23 7.60 -9.32
C SER A 151 4.88 8.56 -8.32
N ASP A 152 6.21 8.73 -8.37
CA ASP A 152 6.96 9.60 -7.46
C ASP A 152 6.41 11.03 -7.48
N SER A 153 6.23 11.59 -8.68
CA SER A 153 5.67 12.93 -8.87
C SER A 153 4.26 13.06 -8.27
N ILE A 154 3.44 12.03 -8.45
CA ILE A 154 2.08 11.98 -7.89
C ILE A 154 2.11 11.84 -6.36
N GLN A 155 3.00 11.03 -5.80
CA GLN A 155 3.13 10.83 -4.35
C GLN A 155 3.65 12.08 -3.64
N ILE A 156 4.56 12.83 -4.27
CA ILE A 156 5.03 14.13 -3.77
C ILE A 156 3.86 15.11 -3.67
N PHE A 157 3.05 15.21 -4.74
CA PHE A 157 1.86 16.06 -4.72
C PHE A 157 0.83 15.58 -3.69
N ALA A 158 0.59 14.27 -3.60
CA ALA A 158 -0.32 13.68 -2.61
C ALA A 158 0.13 14.00 -1.17
N ARG A 159 1.43 13.96 -0.87
CA ARG A 159 1.98 14.39 0.43
C ARG A 159 1.67 15.85 0.72
N LYS A 160 1.98 16.74 -0.23
CA LYS A 160 1.70 18.17 -0.09
C LYS A 160 0.21 18.39 0.23
N LEU A 161 -0.66 17.84 -0.62
CA LEU A 161 -2.10 17.96 -0.50
C LEU A 161 -2.63 17.44 0.85
N ALA A 162 -2.15 16.26 1.28
CA ALA A 162 -2.56 15.65 2.55
C ALA A 162 -2.22 16.53 3.75
N LYS A 163 -1.04 17.16 3.75
CA LYS A 163 -0.62 18.04 4.85
C LYS A 163 -1.35 19.38 4.83
N GLU A 164 -1.48 20.00 3.66
CA GLU A 164 -2.04 21.36 3.55
C GLU A 164 -3.57 21.40 3.67
N GLN A 165 -4.29 20.41 3.11
CA GLN A 165 -5.75 20.46 3.04
C GLN A 165 -6.46 19.51 3.99
N TYR A 166 -5.80 18.44 4.44
CA TYR A 166 -6.44 17.37 5.22
C TYR A 166 -5.80 17.10 6.58
N THR A 167 -4.63 17.70 6.86
CA THR A 167 -3.86 17.50 8.11
C THR A 167 -3.62 16.01 8.40
N CYS A 168 -3.28 15.22 7.37
CA CYS A 168 -3.07 13.77 7.49
C CYS A 168 -1.83 13.30 6.72
N ASP A 169 -1.51 12.01 6.79
CA ASP A 169 -0.52 11.37 5.92
C ASP A 169 -1.12 10.94 4.58
N ARG A 170 -0.31 10.94 3.52
CA ARG A 170 -0.80 10.75 2.13
C ARG A 170 -1.57 9.47 1.92
N CYS A 171 -1.26 8.40 2.65
CA CYS A 171 -1.98 7.14 2.57
C CYS A 171 -3.46 7.25 2.95
N TYR A 172 -3.82 8.23 3.80
CA TYR A 172 -5.20 8.44 4.25
C TYR A 172 -6.05 9.24 3.27
N LEU A 173 -5.47 9.85 2.24
CA LEU A 173 -6.25 10.55 1.21
C LEU A 173 -7.30 9.64 0.56
N ASP A 174 -7.04 8.33 0.48
CA ASP A 174 -8.01 7.33 0.02
C ASP A 174 -9.35 7.43 0.79
N LEU A 175 -9.31 7.61 2.11
CA LEU A 175 -10.51 7.71 2.95
C LEU A 175 -11.33 8.98 2.65
N TYR A 176 -10.66 10.08 2.29
CA TYR A 176 -11.31 11.32 1.89
C TYR A 176 -11.84 11.23 0.46
N PHE A 177 -11.07 10.59 -0.42
CA PHE A 177 -11.40 10.43 -1.83
C PHE A 177 -12.46 9.35 -2.09
N TRP A 178 -12.71 8.45 -1.16
CA TRP A 178 -13.73 7.43 -1.33
C TRP A 178 -15.16 7.93 -1.09
N ARG A 179 -15.35 9.05 -0.37
CA ARG A 179 -16.66 9.51 0.14
C ARG A 179 -17.30 10.67 -0.65
N VAL A 180 -16.77 11.02 -1.82
CA VAL A 180 -17.23 12.17 -2.62
C VAL A 180 -17.49 11.79 -4.06
#